data_AF-A0A402B7D0-F1
#
_entry.id   AF-A0A402B7D0-F1
#
_cell.length_a   1.000
_cell.length_b   1.000
_cell.length_c   1.000
_cell.angle_alpha   90.00
_cell.angle_beta   90.00
_cell.angle_gamma   90.00
#
_symmetry.space_group_name_H-M   'P 1'
#
loop_
_entity.id
_entity.type
_entity.pdbx_description
1 polymer ?
#
loop_
_entity_poly.entity_id
_entity_poly.type
_entity_poly.pdbx_seq_one_letter_code
_entity_poly.pdbx_strand_id
1 'polypeptide(L)'
;MSLSFQSGQRRQGRGASGHLPIRISFSLICLLILLGLVMAACSDDTPKKTGNGVQTTPTPAPLSLAQLAWCDKPHQVFRDQASPRAQATNGQASTLGPADGKPKTIADWKTMKDNLGFDLYLPKNLPAGTCLLNVSGSLRDPIFGSNFTITYVLPNQDAISFSQAPVRIKNVAFQCTVSQDTNATARKNVTPTATAAKDPVQLCNGIHDKTNIVFSARGTTAYLQQFFQNLQANVDWTPAK
;
A
#
# COMPACT_ATOMS: atom_id res chain seq x y z
N MET A 1 -57.05 5.65 30.25
CA MET A 1 -56.76 6.19 31.60
C MET A 1 -55.31 5.88 31.92
N SER A 2 -54.41 6.86 31.77
CA SER A 2 -53.06 6.82 32.34
C SER A 2 -52.65 8.23 32.71
N LEU A 3 -52.14 8.35 33.92
CA LEU A 3 -52.05 9.55 34.74
C LEU A 3 -50.72 10.30 34.56
N SER A 4 -50.86 11.63 34.62
CA SER A 4 -50.00 12.69 35.15
C SER A 4 -48.51 12.43 35.41
N PHE A 5 -47.69 13.26 34.78
CA PHE A 5 -46.33 13.61 35.21
C PHE A 5 -46.39 14.59 36.39
N GLN A 6 -45.76 14.22 37.52
CA GLN A 6 -45.67 15.05 38.71
C GLN A 6 -44.27 15.68 38.82
N SER A 7 -44.27 16.99 39.07
CA SER A 7 -43.11 17.84 39.31
C SER A 7 -42.42 17.51 40.63
N GLY A 8 -41.09 17.65 40.68
CA GLY A 8 -40.32 17.66 41.92
C GLY A 8 -39.19 18.70 41.87
N GLN A 9 -39.44 19.88 42.43
CA GLN A 9 -38.45 20.92 42.72
C GLN A 9 -37.72 20.67 44.06
N ARG A 10 -36.60 21.40 44.22
CA ARG A 10 -35.85 21.82 45.44
C ARG A 10 -34.69 20.89 45.83
N ARG A 11 -33.50 21.37 46.28
CA ARG A 11 -33.09 22.68 46.83
C ARG A 11 -31.55 22.79 46.85
N GLN A 12 -31.05 24.01 46.65
CA GLN A 12 -29.92 24.72 47.31
C GLN A 12 -28.66 23.98 47.80
N GLY A 13 -27.49 24.56 47.48
CA GLY A 13 -26.27 24.35 48.25
C GLY A 13 -25.04 25.15 47.77
N ARG A 14 -24.84 26.33 48.38
CA ARG A 14 -23.58 27.00 48.78
C ARG A 14 -22.34 27.00 47.86
N GLY A 15 -21.75 28.19 47.72
CA GLY A 15 -20.56 28.46 46.93
C GLY A 15 -19.22 28.19 47.61
N ALA A 16 -18.15 28.51 46.89
CA ALA A 16 -16.83 28.81 47.41
C ALA A 16 -15.99 29.48 46.30
N SER A 17 -15.59 30.73 46.53
CA SER A 17 -14.45 31.34 45.85
C SER A 17 -13.19 30.58 46.23
N GLY A 18 -12.50 30.00 45.25
CA GLY A 18 -11.21 29.34 45.42
C GLY A 18 -10.16 30.03 44.55
N HIS A 19 -9.28 30.79 45.20
CA HIS A 19 -8.08 31.37 44.59
C HIS A 19 -7.21 30.29 43.93
N LEU A 20 -6.86 30.49 42.66
CA LEU A 20 -5.85 29.69 41.97
C LEU A 20 -4.47 29.89 42.63
N PRO A 21 -3.76 28.82 43.04
CA PRO A 21 -2.44 28.95 43.62
C PRO A 21 -1.38 29.20 42.53
N ILE A 22 -0.70 30.35 42.65
CA ILE A 22 0.45 30.86 41.88
C ILE A 22 1.67 29.90 41.81
N ARG A 23 1.61 28.73 42.46
CA ARG A 23 2.73 27.77 42.54
C ARG A 23 2.85 26.81 41.35
N ILE A 24 1.83 26.68 40.50
CA ILE A 24 1.84 25.73 39.37
C ILE A 24 2.61 26.30 38.15
N SER A 25 2.70 27.64 38.03
CA SER A 25 3.36 28.30 36.89
C SER A 25 4.89 28.17 36.88
N PHE A 26 5.53 28.08 38.05
CA PHE A 26 6.99 27.95 38.15
C PHE A 26 7.50 26.56 37.73
N SER A 27 6.69 25.51 37.87
CA SER A 27 7.07 24.14 37.48
C SER A 27 7.07 23.94 35.96
N LEU A 28 6.11 24.56 35.25
CA LEU A 28 6.01 24.51 33.79
C LEU A 28 7.13 25.28 33.08
N ILE A 29 7.56 26.42 33.64
CA ILE A 29 8.67 27.21 33.09
C ILE A 29 10.00 26.47 33.26
N CYS A 30 10.22 25.80 34.40
CA CYS A 30 11.44 25.03 34.64
C CYS A 30 11.55 23.80 33.70
N LEU A 31 10.42 23.13 33.41
CA LEU A 31 10.37 22.00 32.48
C LEU A 31 10.68 22.44 31.03
N LEU A 32 10.23 23.63 30.61
CA LEU A 32 10.50 24.18 29.28
C LEU A 32 11.98 24.60 29.09
N ILE A 33 12.64 25.10 30.15
CA ILE A 33 14.07 25.44 30.09
C ILE A 33 14.95 24.18 29.99
N LEU A 34 14.58 23.10 30.68
CA LEU A 34 15.27 21.81 30.60
C LEU A 34 15.15 21.14 29.21
N LEU A 35 14.02 21.31 28.52
CA LEU A 35 13.82 20.76 27.18
C LEU A 35 14.68 21.47 26.09
N GLY A 36 15.04 22.75 26.31
CA GLY A 36 15.87 23.52 25.38
C GLY A 36 17.35 23.14 25.39
N LEU A 37 17.86 22.62 26.50
CA LEU A 37 19.29 22.29 26.66
C LEU A 37 19.70 20.98 25.95
N VAL A 38 18.74 20.12 25.59
CA VAL A 38 19.04 18.82 24.95
C VAL A 38 19.24 18.92 23.43
N MET A 39 18.94 20.08 22.82
CA MET A 39 19.05 20.27 21.36
C MET A 39 20.33 21.00 20.92
N ALA A 40 21.23 21.36 21.85
CA ALA A 40 22.48 22.09 21.55
C ALA A 40 23.75 21.22 21.59
N ALA A 41 23.64 19.91 21.83
CA ALA A 41 24.79 19.01 21.99
C ALA A 41 24.91 17.97 20.85
N CYS A 42 24.71 18.37 19.60
CA CYS A 42 25.04 17.57 18.41
C CYS A 42 25.21 18.48 17.19
N SER A 43 26.21 19.37 17.18
CA SER A 43 26.79 19.94 15.94
C SER A 43 28.11 20.63 16.26
N ASP A 44 29.12 19.82 16.57
CA ASP A 44 30.51 20.23 16.36
C ASP A 44 31.25 19.01 15.82
N ASP A 45 31.40 18.96 14.50
CA ASP A 45 32.48 18.16 13.90
C ASP A 45 32.99 18.89 12.66
N THR A 46 34.12 19.55 12.85
CA THR A 46 34.91 20.18 11.81
C THR A 46 35.68 19.08 11.06
N PRO A 47 35.54 18.92 9.73
CA PRO A 47 36.35 17.94 9.03
C PRO A 47 37.78 18.49 8.85
N LYS A 48 38.68 18.05 9.74
CA LYS A 48 40.11 18.02 9.45
C LYS A 48 40.33 17.10 8.24
N LYS A 49 40.74 17.74 7.15
CA LYS A 49 41.22 17.17 5.89
C LYS A 49 42.33 16.15 6.13
N THR A 50 42.03 14.84 6.13
CA THR A 50 43.02 13.78 5.85
C THR A 50 42.31 12.47 5.45
N GLY A 51 42.62 11.95 4.24
CA GLY A 51 42.55 10.51 3.95
C GLY A 51 41.33 9.99 3.19
N ASN A 52 41.56 9.61 1.92
CA ASN A 52 40.81 8.65 1.10
C ASN A 52 39.27 8.72 1.12
N GLY A 53 38.74 9.54 0.21
CA GLY A 53 37.31 9.58 -0.09
C GLY A 53 36.78 8.25 -0.60
N VAL A 54 36.09 7.51 0.26
CA VAL A 54 35.03 6.60 -0.17
C VAL A 54 33.92 7.49 -0.70
N GLN A 55 33.71 7.44 -2.01
CA GLN A 55 32.63 8.14 -2.69
C GLN A 55 31.31 7.55 -2.18
N THR A 56 30.66 8.22 -1.22
CA THR A 56 29.28 7.90 -0.84
C THR A 56 28.39 8.28 -2.02
N THR A 57 28.10 7.31 -2.86
CA THR A 57 27.12 7.44 -3.93
C THR A 57 25.80 7.88 -3.30
N PRO A 58 25.21 9.03 -3.70
CA PRO A 58 23.95 9.47 -3.12
C PRO A 58 22.88 8.41 -3.34
N THR A 59 22.21 7.99 -2.27
CA THR A 59 21.07 7.06 -2.36
C THR A 59 20.04 7.69 -3.30
N PRO A 60 19.71 7.03 -4.43
CA PRO A 60 18.75 7.56 -5.37
C PRO A 60 17.41 7.84 -4.69
N ALA A 61 16.81 9.00 -4.99
CA ALA A 61 15.50 9.36 -4.46
C ALA A 61 14.43 8.34 -4.89
N PRO A 62 13.45 8.02 -4.03
CA PRO A 62 12.35 7.11 -4.39
C PRO A 62 11.61 7.60 -5.65
N LEU A 63 11.26 6.65 -6.52
CA LEU A 63 10.56 6.93 -7.77
C LEU A 63 9.06 7.02 -7.51
N SER A 64 8.45 8.13 -7.94
CA SER A 64 6.99 8.26 -7.96
C SER A 64 6.39 7.29 -8.96
N LEU A 65 5.29 6.64 -8.61
CA LEU A 65 4.60 5.71 -9.50
C LEU A 65 4.26 6.35 -10.86
N ALA A 66 3.90 7.64 -10.87
CA ALA A 66 3.55 8.39 -12.09
C ALA A 66 4.69 8.52 -13.11
N GLN A 67 5.94 8.27 -12.69
CA GLN A 67 7.15 8.41 -13.53
C GLN A 67 7.71 7.05 -13.95
N LEU A 68 6.97 5.97 -13.70
CA LEU A 68 7.46 4.61 -13.90
C LEU A 68 7.54 4.26 -15.39
N ALA A 69 8.75 3.99 -15.88
CA ALA A 69 8.98 3.49 -17.23
C ALA A 69 8.69 1.98 -17.32
N TRP A 70 8.40 1.48 -18.53
CA TRP A 70 8.37 0.05 -18.80
C TRP A 70 9.76 -0.55 -18.74
N CYS A 71 9.87 -1.80 -18.29
CA CYS A 71 11.15 -2.52 -18.27
C CYS A 71 11.65 -2.79 -19.69
N ASP A 72 10.73 -3.17 -20.57
CA ASP A 72 10.97 -3.40 -21.99
C ASP A 72 9.87 -2.68 -22.79
N LYS A 73 9.14 -3.42 -23.64
CA LYS A 73 7.97 -2.93 -24.35
C LYS A 73 6.75 -2.84 -23.41
N PRO A 74 5.83 -1.89 -23.66
CA PRO A 74 4.56 -1.85 -22.96
C PRO A 74 3.81 -3.18 -23.03
N HIS A 75 3.47 -3.73 -21.87
CA HIS A 75 2.64 -4.91 -21.73
C HIS A 75 1.38 -4.55 -20.94
N GLN A 76 0.43 -3.96 -21.64
CA GLN A 76 -0.86 -3.52 -21.11
C GLN A 76 -1.99 -4.33 -21.74
N VAL A 77 -2.77 -5.03 -20.93
CA VAL A 77 -3.92 -5.82 -21.40
C VAL A 77 -5.14 -5.56 -20.54
N PHE A 78 -6.07 -4.76 -21.03
CA PHE A 78 -7.37 -4.56 -20.40
C PHE A 78 -8.46 -5.21 -21.23
N ARG A 79 -9.32 -5.99 -20.57
CA ARG A 79 -10.39 -6.72 -21.23
C ARG A 79 -11.70 -6.52 -20.49
N ASP A 80 -12.77 -6.53 -21.26
CA ASP A 80 -14.13 -6.62 -20.78
C ASP A 80 -14.68 -7.99 -21.18
N GLN A 81 -14.97 -8.82 -20.21
CA GLN A 81 -15.42 -10.20 -20.37
C GLN A 81 -16.95 -10.31 -20.31
N ALA A 82 -17.65 -9.23 -20.69
CA ALA A 82 -19.10 -9.08 -20.60
C ALA A 82 -19.85 -10.33 -21.08
N SER A 83 -20.25 -11.16 -20.12
CA SER A 83 -21.15 -12.28 -20.37
C SER A 83 -22.58 -11.87 -20.03
N PRO A 84 -23.59 -12.42 -20.74
CA PRO A 84 -25.00 -12.20 -20.37
C PRO A 84 -25.28 -12.53 -18.90
N ARG A 85 -24.55 -13.51 -18.35
CA ARG A 85 -24.64 -13.92 -16.93
C ARG A 85 -24.10 -12.86 -15.96
N ALA A 86 -23.05 -12.13 -16.34
CA ALA A 86 -22.46 -11.08 -15.51
C ALA A 86 -23.37 -9.84 -15.38
N GLN A 87 -24.18 -9.52 -16.40
CA GLN A 87 -25.17 -8.43 -16.33
C GLN A 87 -26.36 -8.78 -15.43
N ALA A 88 -26.82 -10.03 -15.46
CA ALA A 88 -27.95 -10.48 -14.65
C ALA A 88 -27.69 -10.44 -13.13
N THR A 89 -26.41 -10.47 -12.71
CA THR A 89 -26.06 -10.53 -11.29
C THR A 89 -25.98 -9.14 -10.64
N ASN A 90 -25.71 -8.09 -11.43
CA ASN A 90 -25.41 -6.76 -10.88
C ASN A 90 -26.45 -5.67 -11.21
N GLY A 91 -27.43 -5.91 -12.09
CA GLY A 91 -28.57 -5.00 -12.33
C GLY A 91 -28.25 -3.57 -12.78
N GLN A 92 -26.97 -3.21 -12.91
CA GLN A 92 -26.51 -1.88 -13.30
C GLN A 92 -26.20 -1.84 -14.80
N ALA A 93 -26.79 -0.85 -15.48
CA ALA A 93 -26.38 -0.47 -16.82
C ALA A 93 -24.93 0.04 -16.77
N SER A 94 -24.00 -0.72 -17.35
CA SER A 94 -22.61 -0.29 -17.52
C SER A 94 -22.50 0.67 -18.70
N THR A 95 -21.64 1.68 -18.58
CA THR A 95 -21.26 2.58 -19.69
C THR A 95 -20.49 1.87 -20.81
N LEU A 96 -20.06 0.62 -20.58
CA LEU A 96 -19.39 -0.25 -21.56
C LEU A 96 -20.35 -0.89 -22.57
N GLY A 97 -21.65 -0.61 -22.46
CA GLY A 97 -22.67 -1.18 -23.34
C GLY A 97 -23.11 -2.61 -22.98
N PRO A 98 -23.98 -3.21 -23.80
CA PRO A 98 -24.60 -4.50 -23.54
C PRO A 98 -23.59 -5.65 -23.58
N ALA A 99 -23.82 -6.70 -22.78
CA ALA A 99 -23.02 -7.92 -22.82
C ALA A 99 -23.44 -8.74 -24.05
N ASP A 100 -22.62 -8.70 -25.10
CA ASP A 100 -22.77 -9.51 -26.32
C ASP A 100 -22.09 -10.88 -26.20
N GLY A 101 -21.55 -11.22 -25.02
CA GLY A 101 -20.91 -12.49 -24.74
C GLY A 101 -19.50 -12.63 -25.32
N LYS A 102 -18.93 -11.56 -25.89
CA LYS A 102 -17.61 -11.58 -26.51
C LYS A 102 -16.62 -10.75 -25.70
N PRO A 103 -15.41 -11.26 -25.40
CA PRO A 103 -14.37 -10.47 -24.78
C PRO A 103 -14.00 -9.28 -25.68
N LYS A 104 -13.93 -8.08 -25.09
CA LYS A 104 -13.51 -6.85 -25.78
C LYS A 104 -12.24 -6.30 -25.16
N THR A 105 -11.33 -5.79 -25.97
CA THR A 105 -10.15 -5.07 -25.48
C THR A 105 -10.56 -3.65 -25.09
N ILE A 106 -10.11 -3.19 -23.93
CA ILE A 106 -10.24 -1.81 -23.48
C ILE A 106 -8.90 -1.13 -23.74
N ALA A 107 -8.90 -0.07 -24.56
CA ALA A 107 -7.66 0.57 -24.98
C ALA A 107 -7.10 1.54 -23.91
N ASP A 108 -7.97 2.14 -23.11
CA ASP A 108 -7.61 3.22 -22.22
C ASP A 108 -7.73 2.85 -20.72
N TRP A 109 -6.74 3.29 -19.96
CA TRP A 109 -6.68 3.09 -18.51
C TRP A 109 -7.87 3.72 -17.78
N LYS A 110 -8.34 4.88 -18.24
CA LYS A 110 -9.42 5.61 -17.58
C LYS A 110 -10.72 4.80 -17.56
N THR A 111 -11.11 4.24 -18.69
CA THR A 111 -12.28 3.37 -18.82
C THR A 111 -12.14 2.12 -17.95
N MET A 112 -10.96 1.51 -17.91
CA MET A 112 -10.69 0.39 -17.00
C MET A 112 -10.90 0.81 -15.54
N LYS A 113 -10.20 1.86 -15.09
CA LYS A 113 -10.24 2.36 -13.70
C LYS A 113 -11.65 2.72 -13.26
N ASP A 114 -12.39 3.47 -14.08
CA ASP A 114 -13.75 3.92 -13.77
C ASP A 114 -14.77 2.77 -13.67
N ASN A 115 -14.49 1.62 -14.30
CA ASN A 115 -15.39 0.47 -14.33
C ASN A 115 -14.94 -0.73 -13.47
N LEU A 116 -13.83 -0.61 -12.73
CA LEU A 116 -13.36 -1.68 -11.83
C LEU A 116 -14.39 -2.01 -10.75
N GLY A 117 -15.08 -1.00 -10.21
CA GLY A 117 -16.04 -1.18 -9.12
C GLY A 117 -15.39 -1.44 -7.76
N PHE A 118 -14.08 -1.21 -7.62
CA PHE A 118 -13.33 -1.23 -6.37
C PHE A 118 -12.11 -0.29 -6.46
N ASP A 119 -11.58 0.09 -5.30
CA ASP A 119 -10.40 0.98 -5.23
C ASP A 119 -9.10 0.19 -5.40
N LEU A 120 -8.19 0.72 -6.20
CA LEU A 120 -6.84 0.16 -6.36
C LEU A 120 -5.90 0.70 -5.31
N TYR A 121 -5.23 -0.22 -4.62
CA TYR A 121 -4.23 0.08 -3.60
C TYR A 121 -2.85 -0.18 -4.16
N LEU A 122 -2.06 0.88 -4.33
CA LEU A 122 -0.72 0.83 -4.91
C LEU A 122 0.28 1.45 -3.94
N PRO A 123 1.56 1.05 -3.99
CA PRO A 123 2.60 1.75 -3.25
C PRO A 123 2.72 3.18 -3.79
N LYS A 124 2.86 4.17 -2.90
CA LYS A 124 3.08 5.56 -3.33
C LYS A 124 4.43 5.75 -4.02
N ASN A 125 5.44 5.05 -3.52
CA ASN A 125 6.82 5.15 -3.95
C ASN A 125 7.39 3.75 -4.20
N LEU A 126 8.24 3.63 -5.22
CA LEU A 126 9.05 2.44 -5.47
C LEU A 126 10.54 2.80 -5.40
N PRO A 127 11.44 1.83 -5.14
CA PRO A 127 12.88 2.07 -5.21
C PRO A 127 13.29 2.65 -6.57
N ALA A 128 14.26 3.56 -6.61
CA ALA A 128 14.73 4.14 -7.85
C ALA A 128 15.32 3.06 -8.77
N GLY A 129 15.02 3.11 -10.07
CA GLY A 129 15.39 2.06 -11.02
C GLY A 129 14.38 0.92 -11.10
N THR A 130 13.27 1.00 -10.37
CA THR A 130 12.11 0.13 -10.60
C THR A 130 11.49 0.44 -11.96
N CYS A 131 11.04 -0.59 -12.66
CA CYS A 131 10.32 -0.47 -13.92
C CYS A 131 9.03 -1.32 -13.91
N LEU A 132 8.11 -0.97 -14.80
CA LEU A 132 6.83 -1.64 -14.99
C LEU A 132 6.98 -2.82 -15.94
N LEU A 133 6.63 -4.02 -15.49
CA LEU A 133 6.71 -5.23 -16.32
C LEU A 133 5.39 -5.55 -17.00
N ASN A 134 4.30 -5.48 -16.24
CA ASN A 134 2.98 -5.85 -16.73
C ASN A 134 1.89 -5.05 -16.02
N VAL A 135 0.86 -4.67 -16.78
CA VAL A 135 -0.40 -4.18 -16.27
C VAL A 135 -1.53 -4.90 -16.99
N SER A 136 -2.38 -5.57 -16.25
CA SER A 136 -3.55 -6.22 -16.83
C SER A 136 -4.79 -6.05 -15.98
N GLY A 137 -5.95 -6.14 -16.61
CA GLY A 137 -7.21 -6.01 -15.91
C GLY A 137 -8.34 -6.65 -16.71
N SER A 138 -9.32 -7.16 -15.99
CA SER A 138 -10.52 -7.73 -16.55
C SER A 138 -11.72 -7.09 -15.90
N LEU A 139 -12.73 -6.73 -16.69
CA LEU A 139 -14.03 -6.29 -16.22
C LEU A 139 -15.05 -7.38 -16.46
N ARG A 140 -16.02 -7.50 -15.55
CA ARG A 140 -17.17 -8.41 -15.70
C ARG A 140 -16.78 -9.87 -15.98
N ASP A 141 -15.64 -10.33 -15.45
CA ASP A 141 -15.25 -11.74 -15.54
C ASP A 141 -16.34 -12.62 -14.88
N PRO A 142 -16.83 -13.66 -15.58
CA PRO A 142 -17.93 -14.48 -15.06
C PRO A 142 -17.57 -15.23 -13.78
N ILE A 143 -16.29 -15.44 -13.50
CA ILE A 143 -15.80 -16.16 -12.32
C ILE A 143 -15.42 -15.15 -11.23
N PHE A 144 -14.50 -14.24 -11.57
CA PHE A 144 -13.84 -13.37 -10.59
C PHE A 144 -14.43 -11.96 -10.54
N GLY A 145 -15.30 -11.58 -11.48
CA GLY A 145 -15.79 -10.21 -11.62
C GLY A 145 -14.70 -9.29 -12.15
N SER A 146 -14.65 -8.06 -11.67
CA SER A 146 -13.55 -7.18 -12.05
C SER A 146 -12.27 -7.56 -11.29
N ASN A 147 -11.13 -7.53 -11.97
CA ASN A 147 -9.81 -7.72 -11.36
C ASN A 147 -8.75 -6.85 -12.03
N PHE A 148 -7.66 -6.64 -11.32
CA PHE A 148 -6.52 -5.86 -11.77
C PHE A 148 -5.22 -6.51 -11.30
N THR A 149 -4.20 -6.52 -12.15
CA THR A 149 -2.88 -7.06 -11.85
C THR A 149 -1.82 -6.08 -12.32
N ILE A 150 -0.80 -5.87 -11.50
CA ILE A 150 0.34 -5.03 -11.83
C ILE A 150 1.62 -5.67 -11.30
N THR A 151 2.67 -5.67 -12.12
CA THR A 151 3.96 -6.25 -11.77
C THR A 151 5.08 -5.26 -12.04
N TYR A 152 5.95 -5.10 -11.04
CA TYR A 152 7.13 -4.26 -11.07
C TYR A 152 8.39 -5.12 -11.00
N VAL A 153 9.46 -4.70 -11.69
CA VAL A 153 10.80 -5.24 -11.50
C VAL A 153 11.63 -4.21 -10.75
N LEU A 154 12.14 -4.62 -9.59
CA LEU A 154 12.99 -3.82 -8.71
C LEU A 154 14.44 -3.76 -9.23
N PRO A 155 15.27 -2.82 -8.75
CA PRO A 155 16.64 -2.63 -9.24
C PRO A 155 17.56 -3.84 -9.08
N ASN A 156 17.25 -4.71 -8.12
CA ASN A 156 17.99 -5.94 -7.85
C ASN A 156 17.47 -7.17 -8.63
N GLN A 157 16.64 -6.93 -9.65
CA GLN A 157 15.93 -7.93 -10.45
C GLN A 157 14.91 -8.79 -9.69
N ASP A 158 14.57 -8.44 -8.46
CA ASP A 158 13.40 -9.02 -7.79
C ASP A 158 12.11 -8.40 -8.37
N ALA A 159 11.00 -9.11 -8.28
CA ALA A 159 9.71 -8.62 -8.74
C ALA A 159 8.73 -8.44 -7.58
N ILE A 160 7.87 -7.42 -7.69
CA ILE A 160 6.68 -7.26 -6.85
C ILE A 160 5.47 -7.35 -7.77
N SER A 161 4.56 -8.29 -7.50
CA SER A 161 3.32 -8.43 -8.27
C SER A 161 2.11 -8.28 -7.36
N PHE A 162 1.12 -7.52 -7.78
CA PHE A 162 -0.16 -7.34 -7.10
C PHE A 162 -1.29 -7.88 -7.97
N SER A 163 -2.25 -8.56 -7.35
CA SER A 163 -3.52 -8.99 -7.91
C SER A 163 -4.64 -8.50 -6.99
N GLN A 164 -5.53 -7.67 -7.51
CA GLN A 164 -6.56 -6.98 -6.75
C GLN A 164 -7.95 -7.27 -7.34
N ALA A 165 -8.92 -7.46 -6.46
CA ALA A 165 -10.30 -7.79 -6.81
C ALA A 165 -11.25 -7.32 -5.70
N PRO A 166 -12.55 -7.14 -5.97
CA PRO A 166 -13.51 -6.82 -4.92
C PRO A 166 -13.59 -7.95 -3.89
N VAL A 167 -13.77 -7.59 -2.62
CA VAL A 167 -13.92 -8.54 -1.52
C VAL A 167 -15.16 -9.39 -1.73
N ARG A 168 -14.97 -10.71 -1.85
CA ARG A 168 -16.05 -11.70 -1.86
C ARG A 168 -16.21 -12.43 -0.54
N ILE A 169 -15.14 -12.52 0.24
CA ILE A 169 -15.08 -13.19 1.54
C ILE A 169 -14.62 -12.16 2.56
N LYS A 170 -15.45 -11.90 3.58
CA LYS A 170 -15.12 -10.96 4.66
C LYS A 170 -14.19 -11.62 5.69
N ASN A 171 -13.46 -10.80 6.45
CA ASN A 171 -12.62 -11.23 7.59
C ASN A 171 -11.34 -11.99 7.22
N VAL A 172 -10.74 -11.74 6.06
CA VAL A 172 -9.40 -12.25 5.76
C VAL A 172 -8.37 -11.39 6.49
N ALA A 173 -7.75 -11.94 7.52
CA ALA A 173 -6.58 -11.34 8.16
C ALA A 173 -5.38 -11.40 7.21
N PHE A 174 -4.50 -10.41 7.32
CA PHE A 174 -3.24 -10.39 6.58
C PHE A 174 -2.43 -11.65 6.87
N GLN A 175 -2.04 -12.37 5.83
CA GLN A 175 -1.26 -13.60 5.91
C GLN A 175 -0.25 -13.65 4.79
N CYS A 176 0.88 -14.31 5.04
CA CYS A 176 1.89 -14.59 4.04
C CYS A 176 2.29 -16.06 4.09
N THR A 177 2.58 -16.62 2.93
CA THR A 177 3.13 -17.96 2.76
C THR A 177 4.45 -17.88 2.02
N VAL A 178 5.47 -18.57 2.52
CA VAL A 178 6.78 -18.61 1.86
C VAL A 178 6.62 -19.43 0.58
N SER A 179 6.93 -18.82 -0.56
CA SER A 179 7.04 -19.54 -1.82
C SER A 179 8.37 -20.28 -1.80
N GLN A 180 8.35 -21.61 -1.85
CA GLN A 180 9.58 -22.39 -1.95
C GLN A 180 10.19 -22.16 -3.33
N ASP A 181 11.34 -21.48 -3.38
CA ASP A 181 12.19 -21.44 -4.57
C ASP A 181 12.64 -22.88 -4.87
N THR A 182 12.05 -23.53 -5.88
CA THR A 182 12.34 -24.93 -6.25
C THR A 182 13.66 -25.11 -7.01
N ASN A 183 14.51 -24.08 -7.09
CA ASN A 183 15.78 -24.12 -7.82
C ASN A 183 17.01 -24.02 -6.91
N ALA A 184 17.10 -24.91 -5.92
CA ALA A 184 18.38 -25.31 -5.34
C ALA A 184 18.71 -26.75 -5.74
N THR A 185 18.76 -27.05 -7.04
CA THR A 185 19.49 -28.23 -7.51
C THR A 185 20.97 -27.94 -7.25
N ALA A 186 21.47 -28.44 -6.13
CA ALA A 186 22.88 -28.39 -5.77
C ALA A 186 23.71 -29.07 -6.88
N ARG A 187 24.29 -28.28 -7.79
CA ARG A 187 25.49 -28.70 -8.51
C ARG A 187 26.60 -28.79 -7.47
N LYS A 188 26.87 -30.01 -6.99
CA LYS A 188 28.10 -30.38 -6.30
C LYS A 188 29.30 -29.83 -7.09
N ASN A 189 30.24 -29.22 -6.38
CA ASN A 189 31.58 -28.81 -6.80
C ASN A 189 31.77 -27.43 -7.46
N VAL A 190 31.25 -26.36 -6.85
CA VAL A 190 31.95 -25.06 -6.91
C VAL A 190 31.92 -24.45 -5.51
N THR A 191 33.08 -24.13 -4.95
CA THR A 191 33.23 -23.45 -3.66
C THR A 191 32.44 -22.13 -3.72
N PRO A 192 31.35 -21.95 -2.95
CA PRO A 192 30.55 -20.75 -3.07
C PRO A 192 31.24 -19.61 -2.31
N THR A 193 31.61 -18.55 -3.04
CA THR A 193 31.74 -17.23 -2.42
C THR A 193 30.43 -16.93 -1.70
N ALA A 194 30.50 -16.68 -0.39
CA ALA A 194 29.33 -16.43 0.46
C ALA A 194 28.59 -15.19 -0.04
N THR A 195 27.65 -15.39 -0.96
CA THR A 195 26.70 -14.36 -1.35
C THR A 195 25.66 -14.35 -0.24
N ALA A 196 25.45 -13.19 0.40
CA ALA A 196 24.47 -13.04 1.45
C ALA A 196 23.13 -13.68 1.03
N ALA A 197 22.57 -14.52 1.90
CA ALA A 197 21.29 -15.16 1.63
C ALA A 197 20.23 -14.07 1.37
N LYS A 198 19.57 -14.14 0.21
CA LYS A 198 18.44 -13.26 -0.09
C LYS A 198 17.24 -13.72 0.74
N ASP A 199 16.47 -12.76 1.27
CA ASP A 199 15.18 -13.04 1.93
C ASP A 199 14.28 -13.90 1.03
N PRO A 200 13.36 -14.73 1.53
CA PRO A 200 12.50 -15.54 0.66
C PRO A 200 11.43 -14.71 -0.06
N VAL A 201 10.96 -15.20 -1.21
CA VAL A 201 9.72 -14.70 -1.83
C VAL A 201 8.54 -15.20 -1.03
N GLN A 202 7.61 -14.31 -0.68
CA GLN A 202 6.36 -14.67 -0.02
C GLN A 202 5.17 -14.26 -0.87
N LEU A 203 4.11 -15.07 -0.83
CA LEU A 203 2.79 -14.75 -1.34
C LEU A 203 1.93 -14.31 -0.16
N CYS A 204 1.54 -13.05 -0.16
CA CYS A 204 0.76 -12.42 0.88
C CYS A 204 -0.64 -12.09 0.40
N ASN A 205 -1.63 -12.18 1.29
CA ASN A 205 -3.01 -11.83 1.02
C ASN A 205 -3.58 -11.00 2.18
N GLY A 206 -4.41 -10.02 1.85
CA GLY A 206 -5.07 -9.17 2.83
C GLY A 206 -6.21 -8.37 2.21
N ILE A 207 -6.99 -7.72 3.06
CA ILE A 207 -8.09 -6.85 2.64
C ILE A 207 -7.77 -5.41 3.05
N HIS A 208 -7.97 -4.48 2.11
CA HIS A 208 -8.05 -3.06 2.39
C HIS A 208 -9.45 -2.57 1.98
N ASP A 209 -10.23 -2.07 2.95
CA ASP A 209 -11.63 -1.67 2.78
C ASP A 209 -12.50 -2.71 2.04
N LYS A 210 -12.75 -2.50 0.74
CA LYS A 210 -13.56 -3.38 -0.12
C LYS A 210 -12.74 -4.12 -1.18
N THR A 211 -11.42 -4.05 -1.10
CA THR A 211 -10.48 -4.65 -2.05
C THR A 211 -9.69 -5.77 -1.39
N ASN A 212 -9.77 -6.96 -1.96
CA ASN A 212 -8.87 -8.07 -1.65
C ASN A 212 -7.60 -7.91 -2.50
N ILE A 213 -6.44 -7.98 -1.85
CA ILE A 213 -5.14 -7.78 -2.48
C ILE A 213 -4.29 -9.01 -2.16
N VAL A 214 -3.86 -9.68 -3.22
CA VAL A 214 -2.85 -10.74 -3.16
C VAL A 214 -1.59 -10.18 -3.81
N PHE A 215 -0.45 -10.24 -3.14
CA PHE A 215 0.80 -9.81 -3.74
C PHE A 215 1.95 -10.76 -3.42
N SER A 216 2.89 -10.84 -4.35
CA SER A 216 4.15 -11.55 -4.16
C SER A 216 5.30 -10.56 -4.11
N ALA A 217 6.18 -10.74 -3.14
CA ALA A 217 7.38 -9.92 -2.97
C ALA A 217 8.42 -10.66 -2.13
N ARG A 218 9.68 -10.25 -2.26
CA ARG A 218 10.77 -10.71 -1.39
C ARG A 218 10.77 -9.92 -0.09
N GLY A 219 10.95 -10.59 1.05
CA GLY A 219 11.10 -9.94 2.35
C GLY A 219 10.58 -10.78 3.51
N THR A 220 10.72 -10.26 4.73
CA THR A 220 10.14 -10.87 5.94
C THR A 220 8.65 -10.57 6.05
N THR A 221 7.88 -11.40 6.77
CA THR A 221 6.43 -11.20 6.92
C THR A 221 6.10 -9.86 7.57
N ALA A 222 6.90 -9.42 8.55
CA ALA A 222 6.73 -8.12 9.21
C ALA A 222 6.93 -6.95 8.24
N TYR A 223 7.98 -7.02 7.41
CA TYR A 223 8.23 -6.01 6.38
C TYR A 223 7.10 -5.96 5.35
N LEU A 224 6.65 -7.13 4.86
CA LEU A 224 5.58 -7.21 3.87
C LEU A 224 4.22 -6.76 4.43
N GLN A 225 3.97 -6.98 5.72
CA GLN A 225 2.80 -6.46 6.41
C GLN A 225 2.83 -4.93 6.49
N GLN A 226 3.97 -4.35 6.86
CA GLN A 226 4.12 -2.89 6.88
C GLN A 226 3.99 -2.30 5.47
N PHE A 227 4.58 -2.95 4.47
CA PHE A 227 4.44 -2.58 3.07
C PHE A 227 2.97 -2.59 2.63
N PHE A 228 2.22 -3.63 2.98
CA PHE A 228 0.79 -3.72 2.73
C PHE A 228 -0.02 -2.60 3.39
N GLN A 229 0.28 -2.26 4.65
CA GLN A 229 -0.39 -1.18 5.38
C GLN A 229 -0.12 0.21 4.78
N ASN A 230 0.97 0.37 4.04
CA ASN A 230 1.35 1.64 3.40
C ASN A 230 0.79 1.77 1.97
N LEU A 231 0.05 0.78 1.46
CA LEU A 231 -0.62 0.91 0.18
C LEU A 231 -1.70 1.98 0.27
N GLN A 232 -1.84 2.78 -0.79
CA GLN A 232 -2.78 3.89 -0.82
C GLN A 232 -3.80 3.67 -1.93
N ALA A 233 -5.06 3.94 -1.62
CA ALA A 233 -6.08 4.12 -2.63
C ALA A 233 -5.79 5.39 -3.44
N ASN A 234 -6.33 5.45 -4.66
CA ASN A 234 -6.34 6.67 -5.48
C ASN A 234 -4.96 7.28 -5.74
N VAL A 235 -3.90 6.47 -5.77
CA VAL A 235 -2.59 6.92 -6.24
C VAL A 235 -2.76 7.45 -7.67
N ASP A 236 -2.30 8.69 -7.89
CA ASP A 236 -2.32 9.33 -9.20
C ASP A 236 -1.28 8.64 -10.09
N TRP A 237 -1.73 7.58 -10.75
CA TRP A 237 -0.92 6.74 -11.59
C TRP A 237 -1.68 6.41 -12.87
N THR A 238 -0.93 6.47 -13.97
CA THR A 238 -1.35 5.99 -15.27
C THR A 238 -0.20 5.18 -15.86
N PRO A 239 -0.47 4.03 -16.51
CA PRO A 239 0.57 3.33 -17.26
C PRO A 239 1.14 4.29 -18.30
N ALA A 240 2.47 4.45 -18.33
CA ALA A 240 3.13 5.18 -19.40
C ALA A 240 2.80 4.51 -20.76
N LYS A 241 2.74 5.30 -21.83
CA LYS A 241 2.50 4.76 -23.18
C LYS A 241 3.80 4.32 -23.85
#